data_AF-A0ABD5T1B7-F1
#
_entry.id   AF-A0ABD5T1B7-F1
#
_cell.length_a   1.000
_cell.length_b   1.000
_cell.length_c   1.000
_cell.angle_alpha   90.00
_cell.angle_beta   90.00
_cell.angle_gamma   90.00
#
_symmetry.space_group_name_H-M   'P 1'
#
loop_
_entity.id
_entity.type
_entity.pdbx_description
1 polymer ?
#
loop_
_entity_poly.entity_id
_entity_poly.type
_entity_poly.pdbx_seq_one_letter_code
_entity_poly.pdbx_strand_id
1 'polypeptide(L)'
;MTYPTKEQHARWKKEAEQMDMSLSEFIQAMTEAGMKKFDVDVEMDESLDEVRRQRNDLKSELDRTRDRLSDLEEQVQSKERAEIKSFVEDNPGANLQEISQRVVETAADRAIEQVNQMVTIGELQYENGEYYI
;
A
#
# COMPACT_ATOMS: atom_id res chain seq x y z
N MET A 1 7.01 -34.60 -29.12
CA MET A 1 7.68 -35.66 -28.33
C MET A 1 6.59 -36.43 -27.61
N THR A 2 6.42 -37.71 -27.92
CA THR A 2 5.24 -38.53 -27.50
C THR A 2 5.55 -39.44 -26.30
N TYR A 3 6.79 -39.44 -25.82
CA TYR A 3 7.25 -40.29 -24.71
C TYR A 3 8.03 -39.49 -23.65
N PRO A 4 7.98 -39.91 -22.37
CA PRO A 4 8.77 -39.31 -21.30
C PRO A 4 10.28 -39.39 -21.57
N THR A 5 11.04 -38.44 -21.03
CA THR A 5 12.50 -38.51 -21.07
C THR A 5 13.01 -39.63 -20.17
N LYS A 6 14.23 -40.14 -20.44
CA LYS A 6 14.86 -41.20 -19.64
C LYS A 6 14.98 -40.83 -18.15
N GLU A 7 15.23 -39.55 -17.86
CA GLU A 7 15.32 -39.03 -16.50
C GLU A 7 13.96 -39.05 -15.78
N GLN A 8 12.89 -38.66 -16.48
CA GLN A 8 11.53 -38.72 -15.93
C GLN A 8 11.12 -40.15 -15.62
N HIS A 9 11.40 -41.09 -16.53
CA HIS A 9 11.12 -42.50 -16.33
C HIS A 9 11.90 -43.09 -15.14
N ALA A 10 13.19 -42.75 -15.01
CA ALA A 10 14.00 -43.20 -13.87
C ALA A 10 13.47 -42.68 -12.53
N ARG A 11 13.04 -41.41 -12.50
CA ARG A 11 12.43 -40.80 -11.32
C ARG A 11 11.13 -41.50 -10.94
N TRP A 12 10.22 -41.70 -11.89
CA TRP A 12 8.94 -42.38 -11.62
C TRP A 12 9.12 -43.82 -11.14
N LYS A 13 10.12 -44.53 -11.68
CA LYS A 13 10.45 -45.87 -11.20
C LYS A 13 10.89 -45.88 -9.75
N LYS A 14 11.74 -44.93 -9.35
CA LYS A 14 12.20 -44.78 -7.96
C LYS A 14 11.06 -44.42 -7.01
N GLU A 15 10.12 -43.58 -7.44
CA GLU A 15 8.95 -43.20 -6.63
C GLU A 15 7.95 -44.36 -6.51
N ALA A 16 7.74 -45.13 -7.59
CA ALA A 16 6.89 -46.32 -7.57
C ALA A 16 7.42 -47.39 -6.60
N GLU A 17 8.74 -47.64 -6.62
CA GLU A 17 9.40 -48.56 -5.68
C GLU A 17 9.27 -48.11 -4.22
N GLN A 18 9.31 -46.79 -3.95
CA GLN A 18 9.09 -46.25 -2.60
C GLN A 18 7.66 -46.45 -2.10
N MET A 19 6.69 -46.52 -3.00
CA MET A 19 5.27 -46.71 -2.69
C MET A 19 4.82 -48.18 -2.85
N ASP A 20 5.78 -49.11 -2.99
CA ASP A 20 5.56 -50.56 -3.18
C ASP A 20 4.54 -50.88 -4.30
N MET A 21 4.62 -50.15 -5.41
CA MET A 21 3.72 -50.29 -6.55
C MET A 21 4.50 -50.41 -7.86
N SER A 22 3.86 -50.99 -8.88
CA SER A 22 4.46 -51.04 -10.21
C SER A 22 4.50 -49.64 -10.85
N LEU A 23 5.44 -49.45 -11.78
CA LEU A 23 5.54 -48.19 -12.53
C LEU A 23 4.24 -47.86 -13.28
N SER A 24 3.54 -48.86 -13.82
CA SER A 24 2.26 -48.67 -14.51
C SER A 24 1.17 -48.18 -13.55
N GLU A 25 1.10 -48.77 -12.35
CA GLU A 25 0.15 -48.34 -11.31
C GLU A 25 0.47 -46.94 -10.79
N PHE A 26 1.74 -46.61 -10.63
CA PHE A 26 2.18 -45.26 -10.27
C PHE A 26 1.79 -44.22 -11.32
N ILE A 27 1.99 -44.53 -12.61
CA ILE A 27 1.60 -43.64 -13.72
C ILE A 27 0.08 -43.49 -13.76
N GLN A 28 -0.67 -44.59 -13.57
CA GLN A 28 -2.12 -44.55 -13.51
C GLN A 28 -2.61 -43.68 -12.35
N ALA A 29 -2.10 -43.90 -11.14
CA ALA A 29 -2.46 -43.14 -9.95
C ALA A 29 -2.11 -41.64 -10.08
N MET A 30 -0.95 -41.31 -10.65
CA MET A 30 -0.55 -39.93 -10.93
C MET A 30 -1.41 -39.26 -12.00
N THR A 31 -1.84 -40.03 -13.00
CA THR A 31 -2.74 -39.54 -14.05
C THR A 31 -4.13 -39.31 -13.48
N GLU A 32 -4.66 -40.25 -12.71
CA GLU A 32 -5.94 -40.14 -12.00
C GLU A 32 -5.92 -38.98 -10.98
N ALA A 33 -4.83 -38.82 -10.22
CA ALA A 33 -4.67 -37.69 -9.31
C ALA A 33 -4.53 -36.36 -10.04
N GLY A 34 -3.84 -36.33 -11.18
CA GLY A 34 -3.78 -35.18 -12.07
C GLY A 34 -5.17 -34.79 -12.57
N MET A 35 -5.90 -35.75 -13.14
CA MET A 35 -7.28 -35.58 -13.59
C MET A 35 -8.21 -35.14 -12.45
N LYS A 36 -8.08 -35.73 -11.26
CA LYS A 36 -8.87 -35.35 -10.09
C LYS A 36 -8.56 -33.93 -9.61
N LYS A 37 -7.30 -33.45 -9.74
CA LYS A 37 -6.95 -32.04 -9.49
C LYS A 37 -7.53 -31.10 -10.55
N PHE A 38 -7.71 -31.56 -11.79
CA PHE A 38 -8.40 -30.81 -12.84
C PHE A 38 -9.93 -30.80 -12.66
N ASP A 39 -10.50 -31.84 -12.04
CA ASP A 39 -11.93 -31.95 -11.68
C ASP A 39 -12.29 -31.28 -10.34
N VAL A 40 -11.33 -30.70 -9.62
CA VAL A 40 -11.69 -29.79 -8.51
C VAL A 40 -12.08 -28.46 -9.12
N ASP A 41 -13.37 -28.32 -9.45
CA ASP A 41 -14.01 -27.02 -9.63
C ASP A 41 -13.94 -26.27 -8.29
N VAL A 42 -12.85 -25.53 -8.09
CA VAL A 42 -12.83 -24.45 -7.11
C VAL A 42 -13.67 -23.35 -7.73
N GLU A 43 -14.94 -23.24 -7.33
CA GLU A 43 -15.70 -22.02 -7.58
C GLU A 43 -14.93 -20.87 -6.93
N MET A 44 -14.28 -20.05 -7.77
CA MET A 44 -13.68 -18.81 -7.29
C MET A 44 -14.83 -17.84 -7.05
N ASP A 45 -14.95 -17.35 -5.82
CA ASP A 45 -15.98 -16.37 -5.44
C ASP A 45 -15.97 -15.13 -6.34
N GLU A 46 -14.78 -14.77 -6.85
CA GLU A 46 -14.58 -13.64 -7.75
C GLU A 46 -13.87 -14.09 -9.02
N SER A 47 -14.25 -13.49 -10.15
CA SER A 47 -13.54 -13.73 -11.40
C SER A 47 -12.15 -13.10 -11.37
N LEU A 48 -11.19 -13.72 -12.06
CA LEU A 48 -9.83 -13.18 -12.16
C LEU A 48 -9.77 -11.77 -12.77
N ASP A 49 -10.76 -11.43 -13.61
CA ASP A 49 -10.91 -10.08 -14.16
C ASP A 49 -11.45 -9.07 -13.13
N GLU A 50 -12.31 -9.50 -12.22
CA GLU A 50 -12.81 -8.69 -11.11
C GLU A 50 -11.68 -8.36 -10.12
N VAL A 51 -10.89 -9.35 -9.71
CA VAL A 51 -9.70 -9.15 -8.88
C VAL A 51 -8.71 -8.17 -9.53
N ARG A 52 -8.52 -8.26 -10.84
CA ARG A 52 -7.64 -7.33 -11.58
C ARG A 52 -8.17 -5.90 -11.57
N ARG A 53 -9.49 -5.71 -11.70
CA ARG A 53 -10.14 -4.38 -11.61
C ARG A 53 -9.97 -3.81 -10.22
N GLN A 54 -10.35 -4.56 -9.18
CA GLN A 54 -10.19 -4.14 -7.79
C GLN A 54 -8.74 -3.76 -7.48
N ARG A 55 -7.77 -4.56 -7.91
CA ARG A 55 -6.35 -4.25 -7.74
C ARG A 55 -5.93 -2.95 -8.45
N ASN A 56 -6.41 -2.71 -9.67
CA ASN A 56 -6.10 -1.49 -10.41
C ASN A 56 -6.74 -0.25 -9.77
N ASP A 57 -7.96 -0.39 -9.26
CA ASP A 57 -8.67 0.68 -8.57
C ASP A 57 -7.96 1.05 -7.27
N LEU A 58 -7.63 0.05 -6.44
CA LEU A 58 -6.85 0.23 -5.22
C LEU A 58 -5.48 0.83 -5.49
N LYS A 59 -4.79 0.40 -6.56
CA LYS A 59 -3.52 0.98 -6.95
C LYS A 59 -3.68 2.46 -7.32
N SER A 60 -4.71 2.79 -8.10
CA SER A 60 -4.97 4.16 -8.52
C SER A 60 -5.28 5.07 -7.34
N GLU A 61 -6.05 4.58 -6.36
CA GLU A 61 -6.33 5.32 -5.13
C GLU A 61 -5.09 5.50 -4.25
N LEU A 62 -4.27 4.46 -4.12
CA LEU A 62 -2.99 4.52 -3.40
C LEU A 62 -2.04 5.55 -4.03
N ASP A 63 -1.89 5.51 -5.35
CA ASP A 63 -1.00 6.43 -6.07
C ASP A 63 -1.48 7.88 -5.91
N ARG A 64 -2.79 8.15 -6.08
CA ARG A 64 -3.37 9.49 -5.84
C ARG A 64 -3.15 9.98 -4.41
N THR A 65 -3.27 9.09 -3.43
CA THR A 65 -3.10 9.45 -2.01
C THR A 65 -1.64 9.80 -1.72
N ARG A 66 -0.69 9.07 -2.31
CA ARG A 66 0.75 9.36 -2.18
C ARG A 66 1.13 10.67 -2.85
N ASP A 67 0.62 10.94 -4.04
CA ASP A 67 0.86 12.20 -4.75
C ASP A 67 0.35 13.38 -3.89
N ARG A 68 -0.88 13.27 -3.38
CA ARG A 68 -1.45 14.29 -2.48
C ARG A 68 -0.65 14.48 -1.20
N LEU A 69 -0.13 13.40 -0.60
CA LEU A 69 0.73 13.48 0.58
C LEU A 69 2.03 14.22 0.25
N SER A 70 2.67 13.90 -0.88
CA SER A 70 3.88 14.56 -1.34
C SER A 70 3.66 16.06 -1.54
N ASP A 71 2.55 16.44 -2.21
CA ASP A 71 2.19 17.84 -2.43
C ASP A 71 1.98 18.59 -1.11
N LEU A 72 1.34 17.94 -0.13
CA LEU A 72 1.11 18.50 1.20
C LEU A 72 2.42 18.66 1.98
N GLU A 73 3.30 17.66 1.94
CA GLU A 73 4.63 17.71 2.56
C GLU A 73 5.47 18.85 1.97
N GLU A 74 5.47 19.01 0.65
CA GLU A 74 6.17 20.10 -0.02
C GLU A 74 5.62 21.48 0.37
N GLN A 75 4.29 21.62 0.45
CA GLN A 75 3.66 22.86 0.91
C GLN A 75 4.03 23.21 2.35
N VAL A 76 4.05 22.24 3.26
CA VAL A 76 4.44 22.49 4.66
C VAL A 76 5.91 22.88 4.74
N GLN A 77 6.80 22.11 4.11
CA GLN A 77 8.24 22.39 4.14
C GLN A 77 8.59 23.73 3.47
N SER A 78 7.95 24.08 2.36
CA SER A 78 8.20 25.35 1.68
C SER A 78 7.77 26.55 2.52
N LYS A 79 6.60 26.48 3.18
CA LYS A 79 6.13 27.52 4.12
C LYS A 79 7.08 27.67 5.31
N GLU A 80 7.52 26.56 5.90
CA GLU A 80 8.47 26.59 7.02
C GLU A 80 9.83 27.17 6.63
N ARG A 81 10.35 26.80 5.46
CA ARG A 81 11.60 27.38 4.93
C ARG A 81 11.46 28.88 4.68
N ALA A 82 10.33 29.33 4.16
CA ALA A 82 10.06 30.75 3.93
C ALA A 82 10.03 31.52 5.26
N GLU A 83 9.38 30.99 6.28
CA GLU A 83 9.31 31.59 7.61
C GLU A 83 10.69 31.66 8.29
N ILE A 84 11.46 30.55 8.27
CA ILE A 84 12.82 30.52 8.81
C ILE A 84 13.68 31.58 8.12
N LYS A 85 13.58 31.68 6.80
CA LYS A 85 14.33 32.67 6.03
C LYS A 85 13.95 34.10 6.43
N SER A 86 12.66 34.42 6.50
CA SER A 86 12.19 35.75 6.92
C SER A 86 12.67 36.08 8.33
N PHE A 87 12.57 35.13 9.26
CA PHE A 87 12.99 35.34 10.65
C PHE A 87 14.49 35.60 10.78
N VAL A 88 15.34 34.88 10.02
CA VAL A 88 16.79 35.09 10.01
C VAL A 88 17.18 36.40 9.32
N GLU A 89 16.44 36.80 8.29
CA GLU A 89 16.62 38.10 7.62
C GLU A 89 16.29 39.27 8.58
N ASP A 90 15.22 39.14 9.36
CA ASP A 90 14.81 40.13 10.37
C ASP A 90 15.69 40.10 11.63
N ASN A 91 16.34 38.96 11.92
CA ASN A 91 17.19 38.76 13.10
C ASN A 91 18.55 38.14 12.72
N PRO A 92 19.46 38.93 12.12
CA PRO A 92 20.77 38.42 11.72
C PRO A 92 21.57 37.91 12.94
N GLY A 93 22.05 36.67 12.85
CA GLY A 93 22.78 36.03 13.95
C GLY A 93 21.91 35.25 14.94
N ALA A 94 20.60 35.10 14.66
CA ALA A 94 19.71 34.24 15.42
C ALA A 94 20.30 32.82 15.57
N ASN A 95 20.25 32.30 16.78
CA ASN A 95 20.72 30.95 17.07
C ASN A 95 19.63 29.91 16.75
N LEU A 96 20.04 28.64 16.71
CA LEU A 96 19.13 27.54 16.36
C LEU A 96 17.92 27.41 17.32
N GLN A 97 18.10 27.81 18.58
CA GLN A 97 17.05 27.76 19.59
C GLN A 97 15.97 28.80 19.32
N GLU A 98 16.36 30.03 18.97
CA GLU A 98 15.45 31.11 18.56
C GLU A 98 14.68 30.74 17.29
N ILE A 99 15.36 30.15 16.29
CA ILE A 99 14.72 29.65 15.07
C ILE A 99 13.71 28.54 15.39
N SER A 100 14.07 27.58 16.27
CA SER A 100 13.18 26.48 16.63
C SER A 100 11.93 26.96 17.36
N GLN A 101 12.08 27.92 18.28
CA GLN A 101 10.97 28.53 19.00
C GLN A 101 10.03 29.24 18.03
N ARG A 102 10.59 30.00 17.08
CA ARG A 102 9.80 30.70 16.06
C ARG A 102 8.96 29.74 15.23
N VAL A 103 9.54 28.64 14.75
CA VAL A 103 8.84 27.64 13.93
C VAL A 103 7.68 26.99 14.69
N VAL A 104 7.87 26.70 15.99
CA VAL A 104 6.81 26.13 16.84
C VAL A 104 5.67 27.13 17.04
N GLU A 105 5.98 28.40 17.29
CA GLU A 105 4.97 29.46 17.41
C GLU A 105 4.16 29.62 16.13
N THR A 106 4.82 29.67 14.96
CA THR A 106 4.10 29.76 13.68
C THR A 106 3.31 28.50 13.36
N ALA A 107 3.71 27.33 13.85
CA ALA A 107 2.90 26.12 13.69
C ALA A 107 1.59 26.21 14.49
N ALA A 108 1.62 26.77 15.70
CA ALA A 108 0.43 26.99 16.51
C ALA A 108 -0.52 28.02 15.87
N ASP A 109 0.02 29.15 15.38
CA ASP A 109 -0.78 30.17 14.70
C ASP A 109 -1.46 29.63 13.43
N ARG A 110 -0.73 28.85 12.62
CA ARG A 110 -1.28 28.17 11.44
C ARG A 110 -2.41 27.21 11.80
N ALA A 111 -2.31 26.49 12.93
CA ALA A 111 -3.36 25.59 13.37
C ALA A 111 -4.65 26.35 13.72
N ILE A 112 -4.53 27.51 14.35
CA ILE A 112 -5.67 28.39 14.66
C ILE A 112 -6.33 28.91 13.38
N GLU A 113 -5.52 29.39 12.42
CA GLU A 113 -6.00 29.86 11.12
C GLU A 113 -6.74 28.75 10.37
N GLN A 114 -6.20 27.53 10.38
CA GLN A 114 -6.81 26.38 9.73
C GLN A 114 -8.17 26.02 10.35
N VAL A 115 -8.27 26.01 11.68
CA VAL A 115 -9.55 25.76 12.38
C VAL A 115 -10.58 26.83 12.05
N ASN A 116 -10.19 28.12 12.04
CA ASN A 116 -11.08 29.21 11.65
C ASN A 116 -11.55 29.09 10.19
N GLN A 117 -10.67 28.65 9.30
CA GLN A 117 -11.02 28.39 7.91
C GLN A 117 -12.04 27.26 7.79
N MET A 118 -11.87 26.16 8.54
CA MET A 118 -12.81 25.04 8.59
C MET A 118 -14.20 25.47 9.10
N VAL A 119 -14.27 26.37 10.08
CA VAL A 119 -15.53 26.99 10.50
C VAL A 119 -16.15 27.83 9.39
N THR A 120 -15.34 28.62 8.69
CA THR A 120 -15.80 29.51 7.62
C THR A 120 -16.40 28.76 6.43
N ILE A 121 -15.80 27.62 6.05
CA ILE A 121 -16.29 26.78 4.94
C ILE A 121 -17.44 25.85 5.36
N GLY A 122 -17.82 25.84 6.64
CA GLY A 122 -18.92 25.05 7.18
C GLY A 122 -18.58 23.58 7.46
N GLU A 123 -17.30 23.22 7.51
CA GLU A 123 -16.84 21.88 7.94
C GLU A 123 -16.84 21.72 9.46
N LEU A 124 -16.75 22.83 10.20
CA LEU A 124 -16.87 22.87 11.65
C LEU A 124 -17.93 23.90 12.06
N GLN A 125 -18.63 23.63 13.15
CA GLN A 125 -19.51 24.58 13.83
C GLN A 125 -18.85 25.06 15.11
N TYR A 126 -18.95 26.35 15.40
CA TYR A 126 -18.45 26.94 16.65
C TYR A 126 -19.61 27.47 17.48
N GLU A 127 -19.91 26.79 18.59
CA GLU A 127 -20.98 27.17 19.52
C GLU A 127 -20.47 27.14 20.97
N ASN A 128 -20.82 28.15 21.76
CA ASN A 128 -20.49 28.25 23.20
C ASN A 128 -19.01 28.07 23.58
N GLY A 129 -18.08 28.38 22.69
CA GLY A 129 -16.64 28.21 22.95
C GLY A 129 -16.08 26.84 22.56
N GLU A 130 -16.90 25.97 21.98
CA GLU A 130 -16.53 24.62 21.58
C GLU A 130 -16.71 24.42 20.07
N TYR A 131 -15.95 23.49 19.49
CA TYR A 131 -15.98 23.15 18.07
C TYR A 131 -16.67 21.79 17.86
N TYR A 132 -17.57 21.72 16.89
CA TYR A 132 -18.35 20.53 16.52
C TYR A 132 -18.25 20.25 15.01
N ILE A 133 -18.58 19.03 14.58
CA ILE A 133 -18.70 18.63 13.17
C ILE A 133 -20.17 18.72 12.75
#